data_AF-A0A0M0F464-F1
#
_entry.id   AF-A0A0M0F464-F1
#
_cell.length_a   1.000
_cell.length_b   1.000
_cell.length_c   1.000
_cell.angle_alpha   90.00
_cell.angle_beta   90.00
_cell.angle_gamma   90.00
#
_symmetry.space_group_name_H-M   'P 1'
#
loop_
_entity.id
_entity.type
_entity.pdbx_description
1 polymer ?
#
loop_
_entity_poly.entity_id
_entity_poly.type
_entity_poly.pdbx_seq_one_letter_code
_entity_poly.pdbx_strand_id
1 'polypeptide(L)'
;MTTSPTRTAALWVPDWPVLAAMAVRDVPAHVPAATHDGRRVVAVSATARAQGVRRGMRRRRARECCPELELLDVDDARDAREFEPVALAAETVVAGLEITRPGLLLLPAAGASRYHGSDAALAEALVARVAERTGHESQVGVADGILAAVLAARDAAVVPPGRSAAFLAPRPARDLVHVTARPDAAVAVDELVDLLGRLGVRTLGALAALPPATVEGRFGDLGAWAHRLARGEDLRPPARRRVEPDVAVSAELDPPAERVDVATFAARRLSEDLHDQLVARSLVAGRLRITARTVEGDDLERTWRLDGPGAMSPARLTDKVRWQLEGWLTTTSVRAGRAARAARGGGEHGSPGGADVVPGVAPLARLSLTAEEVVPAGAEQPRLWGASSGEDARAHRALGRVQGLLGGDAVLRVEVQGGRDATDRVHLVPFGEDVARPRDPALPWPGALPSPAPAVVPVEPQDVVVLDAAERPVVVDARLAMSGEPATVQWPAPEPEAARVVRAASPRGEAALPGPGSARAVVDWAGPWPLAERWWTPAPRRRVHVQVLLDDGRGLLLASARGRWTVEGLYD
;
A
#
# COMPACT_ATOMS: atom_id res chain seq x y z
N MET A 1 16.66 -4.14 26.11
CA MET A 1 17.48 -4.55 24.95
C MET A 1 18.00 -3.29 24.30
N THR A 2 19.31 -3.00 24.38
CA THR A 2 19.91 -1.84 23.70
C THR A 2 19.99 -2.15 22.21
N THR A 3 19.10 -1.56 21.42
CA THR A 3 19.08 -1.64 19.96
C THR A 3 20.38 -1.04 19.42
N SER A 4 21.24 -1.85 18.81
CA SER A 4 22.49 -1.38 18.23
C SER A 4 22.22 -0.61 16.92
N PRO A 5 22.92 0.51 16.68
CA PRO A 5 22.76 1.30 15.45
C PRO A 5 23.17 0.49 14.21
N THR A 6 22.52 0.77 13.07
CA THR A 6 22.77 0.02 11.83
C THR A 6 24.10 0.44 11.19
N ARG A 7 24.93 -0.54 10.81
CA ARG A 7 26.15 -0.30 10.02
C ARG A 7 25.78 0.05 8.58
N THR A 8 26.06 1.27 8.16
CA THR A 8 25.61 1.85 6.89
C THR A 8 26.81 2.35 6.08
N ALA A 9 26.81 2.08 4.78
CA ALA A 9 27.68 2.72 3.81
C ALA A 9 26.89 3.80 3.06
N ALA A 10 27.51 4.94 2.78
CA ALA A 10 26.98 5.96 1.89
C ALA A 10 27.93 6.11 0.70
N LEU A 11 27.39 6.04 -0.51
CA LEU A 11 28.11 6.36 -1.75
C LEU A 11 27.63 7.72 -2.24
N TRP A 12 28.55 8.65 -2.37
CA TRP A 12 28.29 10.03 -2.76
C TRP A 12 29.01 10.37 -4.05
N VAL A 13 28.25 10.82 -5.06
CA VAL A 13 28.80 11.46 -6.26
C VAL A 13 28.69 12.98 -6.07
N PRO A 14 29.82 13.70 -5.98
CA PRO A 14 29.80 15.14 -5.73
C PRO A 14 29.18 15.90 -6.90
N ASP A 15 28.48 16.99 -6.58
CA ASP A 15 27.97 17.94 -7.57
C ASP A 15 27.09 17.33 -8.68
N TRP A 16 26.38 16.24 -8.37
CA TRP A 16 25.59 15.47 -9.32
C TRP A 16 24.70 16.29 -10.28
N PRO A 17 23.89 17.28 -9.83
CA PRO A 17 23.03 18.04 -10.75
C PRO A 17 23.77 18.73 -11.90
N VAL A 18 24.98 19.24 -11.65
CA VAL A 18 25.77 19.87 -12.71
C VAL A 18 26.49 18.83 -13.56
N LEU A 19 26.92 17.70 -13.00
CA LEU A 19 27.52 16.61 -13.79
C LEU A 19 26.49 15.99 -14.76
N ALA A 20 25.27 15.71 -14.29
CA ALA A 20 24.19 15.20 -15.13
C ALA A 20 23.81 16.20 -16.23
N ALA A 21 23.73 17.49 -15.89
CA ALA A 21 23.46 18.54 -16.86
C ALA A 21 24.57 18.66 -17.92
N MET A 22 25.84 18.59 -17.50
CA MET A 22 26.99 18.64 -18.42
C MET A 22 27.01 17.44 -19.36
N ALA A 23 26.74 16.24 -18.87
CA ALA A 23 26.69 15.02 -19.67
C ALA A 23 25.62 15.10 -20.77
N VAL A 24 24.40 15.51 -20.43
CA VAL A 24 23.29 15.63 -21.42
C VAL A 24 23.51 16.76 -22.42
N ARG A 25 24.28 17.80 -22.04
CA ARG A 25 24.58 18.96 -22.89
C ARG A 25 25.92 18.86 -23.60
N ASP A 26 26.61 17.73 -23.49
CA ASP A 26 27.95 17.48 -24.03
C ASP A 26 28.96 18.59 -23.65
N VAL A 27 28.86 19.12 -22.44
CA VAL A 27 29.80 20.11 -21.92
C VAL A 27 31.04 19.38 -21.38
N PRO A 28 32.26 19.64 -21.90
CA PRO A 28 33.46 18.97 -21.43
C PRO A 28 33.74 19.23 -19.93
N ALA A 29 34.25 18.22 -19.22
CA ALA A 29 34.47 18.29 -17.76
C ALA A 29 35.43 19.41 -17.29
N HIS A 30 36.32 19.89 -18.17
CA HIS A 30 37.24 20.98 -17.86
C HIS A 30 36.60 22.37 -17.95
N VAL A 31 35.41 22.49 -18.56
CA VAL A 31 34.68 23.75 -18.67
C VAL A 31 33.99 24.07 -17.34
N PRO A 32 34.14 25.29 -16.80
CA PRO A 32 33.38 25.74 -15.64
C PRO A 32 31.88 25.74 -15.90
N ALA A 33 31.13 24.91 -15.18
CA ALA A 33 29.67 24.87 -15.27
C ALA A 33 28.98 25.01 -13.91
N ALA A 34 27.73 25.48 -13.92
CA ALA A 34 26.85 25.52 -12.75
C ALA A 34 25.38 25.40 -13.17
N THR A 35 24.55 24.78 -12.32
CA THR A 35 23.09 24.78 -12.52
C THR A 35 22.44 25.99 -11.86
N HIS A 36 21.38 26.52 -12.48
CA HIS A 36 20.67 27.72 -12.04
C HIS A 36 19.15 27.52 -12.14
N ASP A 37 18.41 27.99 -11.12
CA ASP A 37 16.95 27.83 -11.00
C ASP A 37 16.14 29.05 -11.50
N GLY A 38 16.76 29.91 -12.31
CA GLY A 38 16.20 31.21 -12.70
C GLY A 38 16.51 32.35 -11.71
N ARG A 39 16.89 32.05 -10.46
CA ARG A 39 17.23 33.05 -9.43
C ARG A 39 18.67 32.96 -8.98
N ARG A 40 19.14 31.78 -8.62
CA ARG A 40 20.43 31.53 -7.98
C ARG A 40 21.07 30.23 -8.49
N VAL A 41 22.37 30.15 -8.30
CA VAL A 41 23.17 28.95 -8.60
C VAL A 41 22.83 27.85 -7.58
N VAL A 42 22.47 26.66 -8.04
CA VAL A 42 22.05 25.52 -7.20
C VAL A 42 23.19 24.51 -7.00
N ALA A 43 23.83 24.08 -8.09
CA ALA A 43 25.03 23.23 -8.06
C ALA A 43 26.17 23.86 -8.87
N VAL A 44 27.42 23.54 -8.52
CA VAL A 44 28.62 24.16 -9.08
C VAL A 44 29.67 23.08 -9.32
N SER A 45 30.21 23.01 -10.53
CA SER A 45 31.31 22.09 -10.87
C SER A 45 32.58 22.41 -10.08
N ALA A 46 33.48 21.44 -9.96
CA ALA A 46 34.76 21.66 -9.28
C ALA A 46 35.59 22.78 -9.94
N THR A 47 35.59 22.83 -11.28
CA THR A 47 36.26 23.86 -12.10
C THR A 47 35.70 25.26 -11.85
N ALA A 48 34.37 25.42 -11.86
CA ALA A 48 33.73 26.69 -11.52
C ALA A 48 33.96 27.11 -10.05
N ARG A 49 33.99 26.13 -9.13
CA ARG A 49 34.29 26.39 -7.72
C ARG A 49 35.73 26.88 -7.53
N ALA A 50 36.70 26.33 -8.25
CA ALA A 50 38.09 26.80 -8.22
C ALA A 50 38.19 28.28 -8.63
N GLN A 51 37.33 28.74 -9.55
CA GLN A 51 37.26 30.14 -10.00
C GLN A 51 36.36 31.04 -9.11
N GLY A 52 35.97 30.58 -7.92
CA GLY A 52 35.25 31.39 -6.95
C GLY A 52 33.72 31.35 -7.05
N VAL A 53 33.14 30.61 -7.99
CA VAL A 53 31.69 30.42 -8.06
C VAL A 53 31.22 29.58 -6.86
N ARG A 54 30.12 29.99 -6.22
CA ARG A 54 29.53 29.28 -5.06
C ARG A 54 28.02 29.13 -5.25
N ARG A 55 27.45 28.13 -4.58
CA ARG A 55 25.99 27.93 -4.49
C ARG A 55 25.33 29.18 -3.86
N GLY A 56 24.11 29.48 -4.28
CA GLY A 56 23.35 30.65 -3.84
C GLY A 56 23.72 31.97 -4.52
N MET A 57 24.81 32.04 -5.29
CA MET A 57 25.19 33.24 -6.06
C MET A 57 24.12 33.58 -7.11
N ARG A 58 23.87 34.87 -7.33
CA ARG A 58 23.06 35.33 -8.46
C ARG A 58 23.86 35.16 -9.76
N ARG A 59 23.16 34.96 -10.89
CA ARG A 59 23.75 34.81 -12.23
C ARG A 59 24.85 35.83 -12.52
N ARG A 60 24.58 37.13 -12.27
CA ARG A 60 25.54 38.21 -12.51
C ARG A 60 26.83 38.01 -11.71
N ARG A 61 26.71 37.74 -10.40
CA ARG A 61 27.87 37.54 -9.52
C ARG A 61 28.69 36.30 -9.89
N ALA A 62 28.02 35.21 -10.25
CA ALA A 62 28.69 34.00 -10.69
C ALA A 62 29.51 34.23 -11.97
N ARG A 63 28.96 34.97 -12.94
CA ARG A 63 29.67 35.34 -14.19
C ARG A 63 30.75 36.39 -14.00
N GLU A 64 30.64 37.26 -12.99
CA GLU A 64 31.73 38.16 -12.59
C GLU A 64 32.94 37.38 -12.05
N CYS A 65 32.71 36.28 -11.32
CA CYS A 65 33.78 35.41 -10.84
C CYS A 65 34.38 34.53 -11.95
N CYS A 66 33.55 34.06 -12.88
CA CYS A 66 33.93 33.17 -13.97
C CYS A 66 33.20 33.59 -15.25
N PRO A 67 33.84 34.38 -16.14
CA PRO A 67 33.19 34.86 -17.38
C PRO A 67 32.82 33.72 -18.34
N GLU A 68 33.61 32.65 -18.35
CA GLU A 68 33.43 31.43 -19.15
C GLU A 68 32.41 30.45 -18.53
N LEU A 69 31.71 30.84 -17.45
CA LEU A 69 30.79 29.96 -16.76
C LEU A 69 29.59 29.58 -17.62
N GLU A 70 29.49 28.29 -17.92
CA GLU A 70 28.31 27.69 -18.49
C GLU A 70 27.21 27.56 -17.43
N LEU A 71 26.03 28.12 -17.73
CA LEU A 71 24.86 28.05 -16.85
C LEU A 71 23.85 27.10 -17.46
N LEU A 72 23.57 26.04 -16.72
CA LEU A 72 22.67 24.95 -17.10
C LEU A 72 21.39 25.03 -16.28
N ASP A 73 20.28 24.57 -16.82
CA ASP A 73 19.01 24.59 -16.11
C ASP A 73 18.92 23.45 -15.08
N VAL A 74 18.27 23.73 -13.96
CA VAL A 74 17.87 22.71 -12.98
C VAL A 74 16.78 21.83 -13.59
N ASP A 75 16.97 20.52 -13.52
CA ASP A 75 16.02 19.52 -14.03
C ASP A 75 16.14 18.25 -13.17
N ASP A 76 15.23 18.11 -12.21
CA ASP A 76 15.23 16.98 -11.28
C ASP A 76 14.95 15.64 -11.97
N ALA A 77 14.19 15.65 -13.09
CA ALA A 77 13.87 14.44 -13.84
C ALA A 77 15.09 13.92 -14.61
N ARG A 78 15.85 14.83 -15.23
CA ARG A 78 17.16 14.52 -15.80
C ARG A 78 18.08 13.98 -14.71
N ASP A 79 18.22 14.70 -13.61
CA ASP A 79 19.16 14.32 -12.55
C ASP A 79 18.84 12.92 -12.00
N ALA A 80 17.56 12.55 -11.87
CA ALA A 80 17.16 11.20 -11.50
C ALA A 80 17.48 10.16 -12.59
N ARG A 81 17.11 10.42 -13.85
CA ARG A 81 17.34 9.50 -14.98
C ARG A 81 18.81 9.19 -15.19
N GLU A 82 19.65 10.21 -15.17
CA GLU A 82 21.09 10.04 -15.40
C GLU A 82 21.78 9.36 -14.22
N PHE A 83 21.16 9.28 -13.03
CA PHE A 83 21.76 8.66 -11.85
C PHE A 83 21.54 7.15 -11.80
N GLU A 84 20.57 6.64 -12.56
CA GLU A 84 20.23 5.21 -12.59
C GLU A 84 21.43 4.31 -12.96
N PRO A 85 22.29 4.64 -13.97
CA PRO A 85 23.49 3.85 -14.26
C PRO A 85 24.47 3.76 -13.08
N VAL A 86 24.59 4.81 -12.26
CA VAL A 86 25.44 4.80 -11.06
C VAL A 86 24.86 3.86 -10.00
N ALA A 87 23.55 3.89 -9.79
CA ALA A 87 22.87 2.96 -8.91
C ALA A 87 23.07 1.51 -9.37
N LEU A 88 22.82 1.22 -10.65
CA LEU A 88 23.02 -0.11 -11.24
C LEU A 88 24.46 -0.61 -11.12
N ALA A 89 25.46 0.28 -11.28
CA ALA A 89 26.86 -0.08 -11.08
C ALA A 89 27.14 -0.48 -9.63
N ALA A 90 26.65 0.28 -8.66
CA ALA A 90 26.78 -0.02 -7.24
C ALA A 90 26.06 -1.32 -6.83
N GLU A 91 24.91 -1.62 -7.43
CA GLU A 91 24.17 -2.88 -7.21
C GLU A 91 24.96 -4.13 -7.62
N THR A 92 25.93 -4.01 -8.52
CA THR A 92 26.81 -5.14 -8.85
C THR A 92 27.80 -5.51 -7.74
N VAL A 93 27.94 -4.65 -6.72
CA VAL A 93 28.86 -4.83 -5.58
C VAL A 93 28.13 -5.20 -4.30
N VAL A 94 26.91 -4.68 -4.10
CA VAL A 94 26.12 -4.85 -2.87
C VAL A 94 24.68 -5.21 -3.20
N ALA A 95 24.16 -6.22 -2.51
CA ALA A 95 22.75 -6.58 -2.58
C ALA A 95 21.88 -5.62 -1.77
N GLY A 96 21.14 -4.77 -2.47
CA GLY A 96 20.18 -3.83 -1.90
C GLY A 96 20.79 -2.48 -1.56
N LEU A 97 20.22 -1.43 -2.15
CA LEU A 97 20.58 -0.05 -1.88
C LEU A 97 19.32 0.82 -1.80
N GLU A 98 19.46 2.01 -1.22
CA GLU A 98 18.45 3.05 -1.20
C GLU A 98 18.99 4.27 -1.94
N ILE A 99 18.23 4.78 -2.92
CA ILE A 99 18.52 6.09 -3.54
C ILE A 99 17.84 7.15 -2.67
N THR A 100 18.62 7.84 -1.83
CA THR A 100 18.08 8.93 -0.99
C THR A 100 17.75 10.16 -1.82
N ARG A 101 18.63 10.48 -2.78
CA ARG A 101 18.46 11.53 -3.79
C ARG A 101 19.49 11.34 -4.91
N PRO A 102 19.29 11.93 -6.10
CA PRO A 102 20.31 11.92 -7.14
C PRO A 102 21.69 12.35 -6.61
N GLY A 103 22.70 11.52 -6.82
CA GLY A 103 24.06 11.71 -6.29
C GLY A 103 24.35 11.09 -4.92
N LEU A 104 23.38 10.45 -4.25
CA LEU A 104 23.59 9.81 -2.94
C LEU A 104 22.84 8.47 -2.81
N LEU A 105 23.61 7.41 -2.54
CA LEU A 105 23.11 6.07 -2.24
C LEU A 105 23.42 5.70 -0.78
N LEU A 106 22.50 4.99 -0.13
CA LEU A 106 22.71 4.37 1.17
C LEU A 106 22.63 2.85 1.05
N LEU A 107 23.54 2.14 1.70
CA LEU A 107 23.64 0.68 1.61
C LEU A 107 23.83 0.05 3.00
N PRO A 108 23.25 -1.13 3.27
CA PRO A 108 23.54 -1.89 4.46
C PRO A 108 24.98 -2.47 4.39
N ALA A 109 25.88 -1.98 5.23
CA ALA A 109 27.30 -2.35 5.15
C ALA A 109 27.63 -3.66 5.86
N ALA A 110 26.97 -4.01 6.97
CA ALA A 110 27.37 -5.17 7.81
C ALA A 110 27.50 -6.51 7.04
N GLY A 111 26.61 -6.79 6.09
CA GLY A 111 26.69 -7.98 5.25
C GLY A 111 27.77 -7.87 4.18
N ALA A 112 27.78 -6.75 3.47
CA ALA A 112 28.68 -6.50 2.35
C ALA A 112 30.15 -6.42 2.78
N SER A 113 30.45 -5.74 3.89
CA SER A 113 31.80 -5.62 4.44
C SER A 113 32.38 -6.98 4.84
N ARG A 114 31.55 -7.93 5.31
CA ARG A 114 32.01 -9.30 5.60
C ARG A 114 32.34 -10.08 4.34
N TYR A 115 31.56 -9.89 3.27
CA TYR A 115 31.82 -10.53 1.97
C TYR A 115 33.10 -9.98 1.31
N HIS A 116 33.29 -8.66 1.33
CA HIS A 116 34.48 -8.00 0.78
C HIS A 116 35.69 -8.01 1.75
N GLY A 117 35.53 -8.55 2.96
CA GLY A 117 36.58 -8.71 3.97
C GLY A 117 36.78 -7.51 4.92
N SER A 118 36.46 -6.29 4.50
CA SER A 118 36.45 -5.12 5.39
C SER A 118 35.56 -3.99 4.86
N ASP A 119 35.26 -3.00 5.71
CA ASP A 119 34.55 -1.78 5.30
C ASP A 119 35.35 -0.96 4.26
N ALA A 120 36.68 -0.95 4.37
CA ALA A 120 37.56 -0.28 3.41
C ALA A 120 37.55 -0.98 2.05
N ALA A 121 37.65 -2.31 2.04
CA ALA A 121 37.57 -3.10 0.81
C ALA A 121 36.21 -2.97 0.11
N LEU A 122 35.11 -2.90 0.88
CA LEU A 122 33.78 -2.59 0.34
C LEU A 122 33.75 -1.20 -0.31
N ALA A 123 34.29 -0.19 0.35
CA ALA A 123 34.34 1.18 -0.16
C ALA A 123 35.15 1.25 -1.47
N GLU A 124 36.32 0.62 -1.52
CA GLU A 124 37.16 0.53 -2.71
C GLU A 124 36.43 -0.19 -3.87
N ALA A 125 35.78 -1.31 -3.59
CA ALA A 125 35.04 -2.07 -4.60
C ALA A 125 33.89 -1.24 -5.22
N LEU A 126 33.16 -0.49 -4.39
CA LEU A 126 32.10 0.41 -4.84
C LEU A 126 32.63 1.54 -5.72
N VAL A 127 33.68 2.24 -5.26
CA VAL A 127 34.29 3.34 -6.01
C VAL A 127 34.83 2.85 -7.36
N ALA A 128 35.60 1.75 -7.34
CA ALA A 128 36.17 1.16 -8.54
C ALA A 128 35.09 0.78 -9.56
N ARG A 129 34.01 0.15 -9.10
CA ARG A 129 32.95 -0.34 -10.00
C ARG A 129 32.09 0.77 -10.59
N VAL A 130 31.80 1.82 -9.82
CA VAL A 130 31.11 3.01 -10.35
C VAL A 130 31.98 3.72 -11.37
N ALA A 131 33.27 3.93 -11.08
CA ALA A 131 34.20 4.57 -12.01
C ALA A 131 34.35 3.75 -13.32
N GLU A 132 34.53 2.43 -13.22
CA GLU A 132 34.67 1.53 -14.38
C GLU A 132 33.45 1.57 -15.31
N ARG A 133 32.23 1.58 -14.75
CA ARG A 133 31.00 1.45 -15.55
C ARG A 133 30.40 2.78 -16.03
N THR A 134 30.65 3.85 -15.30
CA THR A 134 29.98 5.15 -15.55
C THR A 134 30.96 6.28 -15.85
N GLY A 135 32.25 6.10 -15.57
CA GLY A 135 33.25 7.17 -15.66
C GLY A 135 33.12 8.25 -14.59
N HIS A 136 32.20 8.10 -13.63
CA HIS A 136 32.01 9.07 -12.54
C HIS A 136 32.89 8.73 -11.33
N GLU A 137 33.52 9.77 -10.77
CA GLU A 137 34.19 9.68 -9.48
C GLU A 137 33.15 9.67 -8.36
N SER A 138 33.36 8.82 -7.35
CA SER A 138 32.50 8.71 -6.18
C SER A 138 33.34 8.59 -4.91
N GLN A 139 32.74 8.97 -3.79
CA GLN A 139 33.33 8.78 -2.47
C GLN A 139 32.41 7.89 -1.64
N VAL A 140 32.99 6.97 -0.88
CA VAL A 140 32.26 6.05 -0.02
C VAL A 140 32.71 6.23 1.42
N GLY A 141 31.74 6.28 2.32
CA GLY A 141 32.00 6.28 3.76
C GLY A 141 31.15 5.28 4.49
N VAL A 142 31.71 4.68 5.53
CA VAL A 142 31.05 3.63 6.31
C VAL A 142 31.05 4.00 7.78
N ALA A 143 29.88 3.98 8.41
CA ALA A 143 29.73 4.30 9.84
C ALA A 143 28.48 3.63 10.42
N ASP A 144 28.26 3.79 11.72
CA ASP A 144 26.99 3.43 12.35
C ASP A 144 26.03 4.63 12.25
N GLY A 145 24.85 4.42 11.65
CA GLY A 145 23.85 5.45 11.41
C GLY A 145 24.05 6.26 10.13
N ILE A 146 22.95 6.82 9.59
CA ILE A 146 22.93 7.48 8.27
C ILE A 146 23.77 8.75 8.25
N LEU A 147 23.62 9.64 9.24
CA LEU A 147 24.37 10.91 9.27
C LEU A 147 25.87 10.68 9.31
N ALA A 148 26.35 9.78 10.16
CA ALA A 148 27.76 9.46 10.24
C ALA A 148 28.28 8.89 8.91
N ALA A 149 27.53 8.00 8.25
CA ALA A 149 27.94 7.42 6.98
C ALA A 149 28.02 8.47 5.86
N VAL A 150 27.02 9.37 5.77
CA VAL A 150 27.00 10.45 4.77
C VAL A 150 28.15 11.45 4.97
N LEU A 151 28.43 11.83 6.22
CA LEU A 151 29.56 12.72 6.51
C LEU A 151 30.90 12.03 6.34
N ALA A 152 30.99 10.73 6.65
CA ALA A 152 32.17 9.93 6.37
C ALA A 152 32.43 9.80 4.88
N ALA A 153 31.38 9.70 4.03
CA ALA A 153 31.54 9.63 2.58
C ALA A 153 32.16 10.91 2.03
N ARG A 154 31.75 12.07 2.53
CA ARG A 154 32.30 13.38 2.15
C ARG A 154 33.76 13.60 2.55
N ASP A 155 34.21 12.86 3.56
CA ASP A 155 35.57 12.87 4.08
C ASP A 155 36.41 11.69 3.54
N ALA A 156 35.82 10.82 2.70
CA ALA A 156 36.41 9.54 2.27
C ALA A 156 36.93 8.69 3.46
N ALA A 157 36.12 8.58 4.51
CA ALA A 157 36.50 7.94 5.77
C ALA A 157 35.66 6.69 6.09
N VAL A 158 36.28 5.75 6.82
CA VAL A 158 35.59 4.63 7.46
C VAL A 158 35.64 4.85 8.97
N VAL A 159 34.48 5.07 9.59
CA VAL A 159 34.34 5.31 11.03
C VAL A 159 34.18 3.97 11.73
N PRO A 160 35.07 3.56 12.66
CA PRO A 160 34.95 2.26 13.31
C PRO A 160 33.61 2.05 14.06
N PRO A 161 33.14 0.80 14.21
CA PRO A 161 31.95 0.51 14.99
C PRO A 161 32.01 1.12 16.41
N GLY A 162 30.90 1.70 16.87
CA GLY A 162 30.78 2.40 18.15
C GLY A 162 31.45 3.77 18.21
N ARG A 163 32.08 4.25 17.13
CA ARG A 163 32.79 5.55 17.09
C ARG A 163 32.02 6.67 16.39
N SER A 164 30.82 6.42 15.86
CA SER A 164 30.00 7.44 15.18
C SER A 164 29.75 8.68 16.03
N ALA A 165 29.39 8.53 17.32
CA ALA A 165 29.14 9.67 18.19
C ALA A 165 30.37 10.58 18.36
N ALA A 166 31.57 9.98 18.51
CA ALA A 166 32.82 10.73 18.61
C ALA A 166 33.19 11.43 17.29
N PHE A 167 32.93 10.77 16.15
CA PHE A 167 33.14 11.34 14.82
C PHE A 167 32.18 12.51 14.52
N LEU A 168 30.93 12.42 14.99
CA LEU A 168 29.92 13.45 14.81
C LEU A 168 30.11 14.65 15.75
N ALA A 169 30.56 14.43 16.98
CA ALA A 169 30.65 15.46 18.02
C ALA A 169 31.29 16.81 17.60
N PRO A 170 32.43 16.85 16.88
CA PRO A 170 33.06 18.11 16.47
C PRO A 170 32.40 18.79 15.26
N ARG A 171 31.47 18.12 14.56
CA ARG A 171 30.85 18.65 13.34
C ARG A 171 29.86 19.77 13.66
N PRO A 172 29.76 20.79 12.78
CA PRO A 172 28.77 21.84 12.93
C PRO A 172 27.35 21.28 12.73
N ALA A 173 26.37 21.83 13.45
CA ALA A 173 24.98 21.36 13.40
C ALA A 173 24.36 21.46 11.99
N ARG A 174 24.85 22.42 11.17
CA ARG A 174 24.43 22.58 9.76
C ARG A 174 24.64 21.33 8.89
N ASP A 175 25.52 20.43 9.30
CA ASP A 175 25.80 19.20 8.54
C ASP A 175 24.59 18.25 8.51
N LEU A 176 23.58 18.46 9.37
CA LEU A 176 22.28 17.78 9.32
C LEU A 176 21.57 17.93 7.97
N VAL A 177 21.80 19.03 7.25
CA VAL A 177 21.17 19.24 5.93
C VAL A 177 21.64 18.20 4.89
N HIS A 178 22.76 17.52 5.12
CA HIS A 178 23.31 16.58 4.14
C HIS A 178 22.55 15.26 4.03
N VAL A 179 21.74 14.92 5.03
CA VAL A 179 20.90 13.72 5.04
C VAL A 179 19.46 13.98 4.58
N THR A 180 19.09 15.23 4.30
CA THR A 180 17.74 15.55 3.82
C THR A 180 17.60 15.20 2.34
N ALA A 181 16.53 14.48 1.99
CA ALA A 181 16.22 14.10 0.62
C ALA A 181 15.40 15.15 -0.14
N ARG A 182 14.53 15.89 0.57
CA ARG A 182 13.56 16.82 -0.03
C ARG A 182 13.92 18.28 0.22
N PRO A 183 13.65 19.20 -0.72
CA PRO A 183 13.96 20.62 -0.56
C PRO A 183 13.25 21.29 0.63
N ASP A 184 11.99 20.93 0.90
CA ASP A 184 11.22 21.43 2.05
C ASP A 184 11.82 20.99 3.39
N ALA A 185 12.27 19.73 3.46
CA ALA A 185 12.97 19.20 4.63
C ALA A 185 14.31 19.91 4.86
N ALA A 186 15.05 20.23 3.80
CA ALA A 186 16.30 20.99 3.91
C ALA A 186 16.06 22.39 4.51
N VAL A 187 15.03 23.11 4.06
CA VAL A 187 14.66 24.42 4.61
C VAL A 187 14.29 24.33 6.09
N ALA A 188 13.45 23.36 6.46
CA ALA A 188 13.06 23.17 7.86
C ALA A 188 14.27 22.84 8.76
N VAL A 189 15.23 22.05 8.26
CA VAL A 189 16.47 21.74 8.99
C VAL A 189 17.36 22.98 9.12
N ASP A 190 17.48 23.80 8.09
CA ASP A 190 18.24 25.05 8.16
C ASP A 190 17.63 26.01 9.19
N GLU A 191 16.30 26.16 9.22
CA GLU A 191 15.60 26.97 10.23
C GLU A 191 15.82 26.45 11.66
N LEU A 192 15.80 25.13 11.84
CA LEU A 192 16.13 24.49 13.13
C LEU A 192 17.58 24.78 13.52
N VAL A 193 18.53 24.62 12.59
CA VAL A 193 19.95 24.87 12.85
C VAL A 193 20.21 26.34 13.20
N ASP A 194 19.53 27.27 12.53
CA ASP A 194 19.61 28.71 12.83
C ASP A 194 19.02 29.02 14.22
N LEU A 195 17.94 28.36 14.61
CA LEU A 195 17.38 28.46 15.95
C LEU A 195 18.33 27.88 17.01
N LEU A 196 18.87 26.69 16.78
CA LEU A 196 19.86 26.04 17.65
C LEU A 196 21.11 26.92 17.82
N GLY A 197 21.59 27.51 16.71
CA GLY A 197 22.72 28.44 16.71
C GLY A 197 22.48 29.69 17.56
N ARG A 198 21.27 30.26 17.50
CA ARG A 198 20.85 31.38 18.37
C ARG A 198 20.78 30.99 19.85
N LEU A 199 20.54 29.71 20.14
CA LEU A 199 20.54 29.14 21.49
C LEU A 199 21.92 28.64 21.96
N GLY A 200 22.98 28.86 21.16
CA GLY A 200 24.35 28.46 21.49
C GLY A 200 24.72 27.02 21.11
N VAL A 201 23.79 26.25 20.54
CA VAL A 201 24.02 24.86 20.11
C VAL A 201 24.53 24.86 18.67
N ARG A 202 25.86 24.90 18.52
CA ARG A 202 26.52 25.03 17.20
C ARG A 202 27.08 23.74 16.63
N THR A 203 27.26 22.71 17.44
CA THR A 203 27.85 21.43 17.04
C THR A 203 26.89 20.27 17.30
N LEU A 204 27.06 19.16 16.57
CA LEU A 204 26.29 17.94 16.80
C LEU A 204 26.56 17.38 18.21
N GLY A 205 27.79 17.51 18.73
CA GLY A 205 28.10 17.08 20.10
C GLY A 205 27.33 17.89 21.16
N ALA A 206 27.19 19.20 20.96
CA ALA A 206 26.38 20.04 21.84
C ALA A 206 24.89 19.68 21.77
N LEU A 207 24.37 19.37 20.58
CA LEU A 207 23.00 18.92 20.40
C LEU A 207 22.79 17.55 21.08
N ALA A 208 23.68 16.59 20.86
CA ALA A 208 23.61 15.23 21.40
C ALA A 208 23.69 15.18 22.94
N ALA A 209 24.33 16.16 23.56
CA ALA A 209 24.45 16.30 25.02
C ALA A 209 23.17 16.79 25.71
N LEU A 210 22.19 17.33 24.96
CA LEU A 210 20.91 17.77 25.52
C LEU A 210 20.04 16.58 25.95
N PRO A 211 19.21 16.72 27.00
CA PRO A 211 18.24 15.68 27.37
C PRO A 211 17.19 15.47 26.26
N PRO A 212 16.89 14.22 25.84
CA PRO A 212 15.96 13.94 24.74
C PRO A 212 14.59 14.61 24.90
N ALA A 213 13.99 14.48 26.11
CA ALA A 213 12.67 15.06 26.40
C ALA A 213 12.64 16.59 26.28
N THR A 214 13.76 17.28 26.58
CA THR A 214 13.88 18.73 26.43
C THR A 214 13.91 19.14 24.97
N VAL A 215 14.59 18.36 24.12
CA VAL A 215 14.67 18.64 22.69
C VAL A 215 13.31 18.40 22.02
N GLU A 216 12.68 17.27 22.30
CA GLU A 216 11.36 16.92 21.76
C GLU A 216 10.29 17.93 22.20
N GLY A 217 10.24 18.29 23.50
CA GLY A 217 9.26 19.25 24.00
C GLY A 217 9.39 20.67 23.43
N ARG A 218 10.57 21.06 22.96
CA ARG A 218 10.83 22.43 22.44
C ARG A 218 10.84 22.52 20.92
N PHE A 219 11.28 21.47 20.24
CA PHE A 219 11.52 21.48 18.80
C PHE A 219 10.71 20.40 18.05
N GLY A 220 9.86 19.66 18.76
CA GLY A 220 9.00 18.61 18.22
C GLY A 220 9.77 17.48 17.56
N ASP A 221 9.11 16.81 16.62
CA ASP A 221 9.63 15.64 15.91
C ASP A 221 10.93 15.93 15.15
N LEU A 222 11.05 17.11 14.55
CA LEU A 222 12.25 17.49 13.79
C LEU A 222 13.48 17.64 14.71
N GLY A 223 13.28 18.20 15.91
CA GLY A 223 14.33 18.25 16.92
C GLY A 223 14.70 16.88 17.46
N ALA A 224 13.71 16.04 17.75
CA ALA A 224 13.93 14.66 18.19
C ALA A 224 14.68 13.83 17.13
N TRP A 225 14.36 14.03 15.86
CA TRP A 225 15.08 13.46 14.71
C TRP A 225 16.54 13.93 14.67
N ALA A 226 16.76 15.24 14.71
CA ALA A 226 18.09 15.83 14.65
C ALA A 226 18.98 15.38 15.83
N HIS A 227 18.41 15.29 17.03
CA HIS A 227 19.08 14.81 18.24
C HIS A 227 19.52 13.35 18.10
N ARG A 228 18.62 12.48 17.61
CA ARG A 228 18.91 11.06 17.38
C ARG A 228 20.04 10.85 16.38
N LEU A 229 20.03 11.62 15.28
CA LEU A 229 21.10 11.61 14.29
C LEU A 229 22.43 12.09 14.86
N ALA A 230 22.42 13.17 15.64
CA ALA A 230 23.63 13.70 16.29
C ALA A 230 24.29 12.70 17.25
N ARG A 231 23.50 11.79 17.83
CA ARG A 231 23.98 10.69 18.68
C ARG A 231 24.47 9.46 17.90
N GLY A 232 24.26 9.43 16.57
CA GLY A 232 24.54 8.26 15.74
C GLY A 232 23.58 7.09 16.01
N GLU A 233 22.42 7.36 16.62
CA GLU A 233 21.42 6.36 17.03
C GLU A 233 20.32 6.18 15.97
N ASP A 234 20.65 6.38 14.69
CA ASP A 234 19.70 6.12 13.63
C ASP A 234 19.45 4.61 13.49
N LEU A 235 18.19 4.23 13.68
CA LEU A 235 17.73 2.84 13.68
C LEU A 235 17.14 2.43 12.33
N ARG A 236 17.02 3.34 11.36
CA ARG A 236 16.45 3.02 10.06
C ARG A 236 17.53 2.39 9.18
N PRO A 237 17.53 1.07 8.93
CA PRO A 237 18.36 0.50 7.90
C PRO A 237 17.94 1.08 6.53
N PRO A 238 18.88 1.34 5.61
CA PRO A 238 18.54 1.73 4.24
C PRO A 238 17.55 0.72 3.64
N ALA A 239 16.44 1.24 3.11
CA ALA A 239 15.42 0.43 2.45
C ALA A 239 16.06 -0.26 1.26
N ARG A 240 16.09 -1.60 1.28
CA ARG A 240 16.58 -2.38 0.14
C ARG A 240 15.63 -2.17 -1.03
N ARG A 241 16.00 -1.36 -2.01
CA ARG A 241 15.33 -1.38 -3.31
C ARG A 241 15.70 -2.71 -3.98
N ARG A 242 14.72 -3.59 -4.19
CA ARG A 242 14.80 -4.67 -5.17
C ARG A 242 13.40 -4.86 -5.74
N VAL A 243 13.10 -4.14 -6.82
CA VAL A 243 11.98 -4.49 -7.69
C VAL A 243 12.58 -5.43 -8.71
N GLU A 244 12.49 -6.73 -8.49
CA GLU A 244 12.68 -7.64 -9.62
C GLU A 244 11.55 -7.36 -10.60
N PRO A 245 11.83 -7.23 -11.90
CA PRO A 245 10.77 -7.06 -12.88
C PRO A 245 9.84 -8.27 -12.84
N ASP A 246 8.54 -8.02 -12.99
CA ASP A 246 7.52 -9.06 -13.08
C ASP A 246 7.90 -10.11 -14.12
N VAL A 247 7.61 -11.37 -13.83
CA VAL A 247 7.89 -12.49 -14.74
C VAL A 247 6.58 -12.89 -15.42
N ALA A 248 6.53 -12.78 -16.75
CA ALA A 248 5.33 -13.08 -17.52
C ALA A 248 5.55 -14.19 -18.54
N VAL A 249 4.57 -15.07 -18.67
CA VAL A 249 4.48 -16.11 -19.71
C VAL A 249 3.12 -16.06 -20.37
N SER A 250 3.07 -16.32 -21.67
CA SER A 250 1.82 -16.28 -22.43
C SER A 250 1.78 -17.32 -23.54
N ALA A 251 0.59 -17.79 -23.88
CA ALA A 251 0.35 -18.67 -25.02
C ALA A 251 -0.85 -18.17 -25.84
N GLU A 252 -0.72 -18.30 -27.17
CA GLU A 252 -1.87 -18.24 -28.07
C GLU A 252 -2.59 -19.59 -28.05
N LEU A 253 -3.91 -19.54 -28.07
CA LEU A 253 -4.78 -20.71 -28.03
C LEU A 253 -5.22 -21.00 -29.46
N ASP A 254 -4.64 -22.05 -30.06
CA ASP A 254 -4.98 -22.52 -31.40
C ASP A 254 -5.40 -24.02 -31.34
N PRO A 255 -6.69 -24.33 -31.54
CA PRO A 255 -7.80 -23.41 -31.79
C PRO A 255 -8.17 -22.59 -30.53
N PRO A 256 -8.86 -21.44 -30.68
CA PRO A 256 -9.36 -20.65 -29.56
C PRO A 256 -10.19 -21.49 -28.59
N ALA A 257 -9.98 -21.31 -27.28
CA ALA A 257 -10.60 -22.15 -26.28
C ALA A 257 -12.04 -21.70 -25.98
N GLU A 258 -13.00 -22.53 -26.38
CA GLU A 258 -14.43 -22.39 -26.07
C GLU A 258 -14.84 -23.05 -24.75
N ARG A 259 -13.99 -23.95 -24.24
CA ARG A 259 -14.25 -24.77 -23.06
C ARG A 259 -13.07 -24.73 -22.09
N VAL A 260 -13.39 -24.88 -20.80
CA VAL A 260 -12.43 -24.81 -19.69
C VAL A 260 -11.37 -25.93 -19.79
N ASP A 261 -11.77 -27.13 -20.22
CA ASP A 261 -10.88 -28.29 -20.37
C ASP A 261 -9.73 -28.02 -21.37
N VAL A 262 -10.03 -27.38 -22.51
CA VAL A 262 -9.05 -26.97 -23.52
C VAL A 262 -8.10 -25.90 -22.97
N ALA A 263 -8.64 -24.85 -22.33
CA ALA A 263 -7.83 -23.77 -21.76
C ALA A 263 -6.97 -24.24 -20.56
N THR A 264 -7.42 -25.27 -19.84
CA THR A 264 -6.69 -25.84 -18.69
C THR A 264 -5.37 -26.49 -19.12
N PHE A 265 -5.28 -27.06 -20.31
CA PHE A 265 -4.02 -27.63 -20.81
C PHE A 265 -2.96 -26.54 -21.01
N ALA A 266 -3.32 -25.43 -21.63
CA ALA A 266 -2.45 -24.27 -21.78
C ALA A 266 -2.10 -23.64 -20.41
N ALA A 267 -3.07 -23.55 -19.51
CA ALA A 267 -2.87 -23.06 -18.15
C ALA A 267 -1.83 -23.88 -17.37
N ARG A 268 -1.87 -25.21 -17.49
CA ARG A 268 -0.89 -26.09 -16.85
C ARG A 268 0.52 -25.83 -17.37
N ARG A 269 0.68 -25.81 -18.69
CA ARG A 269 1.98 -25.54 -19.32
C ARG A 269 2.52 -24.16 -18.92
N LEU A 270 1.71 -23.11 -18.98
CA LEU A 270 2.12 -21.77 -18.57
C LEU A 270 2.46 -21.71 -17.07
N SER A 271 1.78 -22.48 -16.23
CA SER A 271 2.08 -22.56 -14.80
C SER A 271 3.43 -23.24 -14.53
N GLU A 272 3.75 -24.29 -15.29
CA GLU A 272 5.06 -24.96 -15.27
C GLU A 272 6.16 -24.01 -15.78
N ASP A 273 5.96 -23.37 -16.94
CA ASP A 273 6.91 -22.41 -17.52
C ASP A 273 7.19 -21.21 -16.58
N LEU A 274 6.15 -20.66 -15.95
CA LEU A 274 6.28 -19.55 -14.99
C LEU A 274 7.06 -19.99 -13.75
N HIS A 275 6.76 -21.18 -13.23
CA HIS A 275 7.46 -21.74 -12.08
C HIS A 275 8.94 -21.96 -12.38
N ASP A 276 9.25 -22.58 -13.53
CA ASP A 276 10.62 -22.86 -13.94
C ASP A 276 11.43 -21.57 -14.14
N GLN A 277 10.83 -20.52 -14.73
CA GLN A 277 11.49 -19.21 -14.85
C GLN A 277 11.79 -18.56 -13.49
N LEU A 278 10.87 -18.67 -12.53
CA LEU A 278 11.08 -18.14 -11.19
C LEU A 278 12.14 -18.94 -10.43
N VAL A 279 12.13 -20.27 -10.53
CA VAL A 279 13.14 -21.15 -9.93
C VAL A 279 14.53 -20.89 -10.51
N ALA A 280 14.66 -20.81 -11.84
CA ALA A 280 15.92 -20.53 -12.52
C ALA A 280 16.54 -19.19 -12.08
N ARG A 281 15.69 -18.22 -11.72
CA ARG A 281 16.12 -16.89 -11.23
C ARG A 281 16.19 -16.79 -9.71
N SER A 282 15.90 -17.86 -8.97
CA SER A 282 15.83 -17.89 -7.49
C SER A 282 14.85 -16.84 -6.92
N LEU A 283 13.68 -16.72 -7.53
CA LEU A 283 12.63 -15.75 -7.21
C LEU A 283 11.38 -16.42 -6.66
N VAL A 284 10.61 -15.66 -5.88
CA VAL A 284 9.23 -15.96 -5.44
C VAL A 284 8.35 -14.75 -5.73
N ALA A 285 7.04 -14.95 -5.85
CA ALA A 285 6.09 -13.90 -6.18
C ALA A 285 5.01 -13.79 -5.10
N GLY A 286 4.60 -12.58 -4.77
CA GLY A 286 3.49 -12.33 -3.83
C GLY A 286 2.12 -12.42 -4.50
N ARG A 287 2.06 -12.17 -5.82
CA ARG A 287 0.82 -12.15 -6.60
C ARG A 287 0.97 -12.85 -7.95
N LEU A 288 -0.14 -13.39 -8.44
CA LEU A 288 -0.32 -13.94 -9.78
C LEU A 288 -1.43 -13.18 -10.49
N ARG A 289 -1.09 -12.40 -11.51
CA ARG A 289 -2.06 -11.81 -12.44
C ARG A 289 -2.30 -12.76 -13.60
N ILE A 290 -3.56 -13.04 -13.87
CA ILE A 290 -4.03 -13.89 -14.97
C ILE A 290 -4.74 -12.96 -15.94
N THR A 291 -4.35 -12.98 -17.21
CA THR A 291 -5.05 -12.25 -18.27
C THR A 291 -5.43 -13.18 -19.41
N ALA A 292 -6.60 -12.95 -19.99
CA ALA A 292 -7.05 -13.66 -21.19
C ALA A 292 -7.66 -12.67 -22.18
N ARG A 293 -7.45 -12.90 -23.47
CA ARG A 293 -8.06 -12.11 -24.55
C ARG A 293 -9.03 -12.97 -25.33
N THR A 294 -10.25 -12.47 -25.58
CA THR A 294 -11.22 -13.15 -26.44
C THR A 294 -10.92 -12.94 -27.92
N VAL A 295 -11.47 -13.76 -28.80
CA VAL A 295 -11.40 -13.54 -30.27
C VAL A 295 -12.06 -12.22 -30.69
N GLU A 296 -12.98 -11.69 -29.88
CA GLU A 296 -13.67 -10.42 -30.12
C GLU A 296 -12.84 -9.21 -29.66
N GLY A 297 -11.69 -9.46 -29.01
CA GLY A 297 -10.74 -8.43 -28.57
C GLY A 297 -10.94 -7.94 -27.14
N ASP A 298 -11.86 -8.53 -26.37
CA ASP A 298 -12.04 -8.19 -24.96
C ASP A 298 -10.89 -8.72 -24.12
N ASP A 299 -10.35 -7.86 -23.26
CA ASP A 299 -9.33 -8.22 -22.27
C ASP A 299 -10.00 -8.53 -20.93
N LEU A 300 -9.69 -9.71 -20.40
CA LEU A 300 -10.10 -10.20 -19.10
C LEU A 300 -8.88 -10.27 -18.19
N GLU A 301 -9.00 -9.79 -16.97
CA GLU A 301 -7.90 -9.75 -16.01
C GLU A 301 -8.38 -10.09 -14.59
N ARG A 302 -7.56 -10.83 -13.84
CA ARG A 302 -7.75 -11.02 -12.40
C ARG A 302 -6.42 -11.29 -11.70
N THR A 303 -6.28 -10.77 -10.48
CA THR A 303 -5.07 -10.93 -9.68
C THR A 303 -5.34 -11.72 -8.40
N TRP A 304 -4.50 -12.72 -8.16
CA TRP A 304 -4.56 -13.65 -7.05
C TRP A 304 -3.36 -13.46 -6.12
N ARG A 305 -3.58 -13.52 -4.81
CA ARG A 305 -2.49 -13.59 -3.83
C ARG A 305 -1.91 -15.00 -3.77
N LEU A 306 -0.60 -15.07 -3.57
CA LEU A 306 0.16 -16.31 -3.43
C LEU A 306 0.66 -16.42 -1.99
N ASP A 307 -0.27 -16.72 -1.08
CA ASP A 307 0.03 -16.81 0.35
C ASP A 307 0.29 -18.27 0.79
N GLY A 308 1.38 -18.48 1.54
CA GLY A 308 1.65 -19.70 2.29
C GLY A 308 2.50 -20.76 1.56
N PRO A 309 2.92 -21.82 2.30
CA PRO A 309 3.88 -22.79 1.80
C PRO A 309 3.34 -23.56 0.59
N GLY A 310 4.09 -23.55 -0.50
CA GLY A 310 3.75 -24.24 -1.74
C GLY A 310 2.72 -23.52 -2.63
N ALA A 311 2.35 -22.26 -2.32
CA ALA A 311 1.48 -21.45 -3.16
C ALA A 311 2.04 -21.24 -4.58
N MET A 312 3.37 -21.24 -4.69
CA MET A 312 4.13 -21.13 -5.94
C MET A 312 4.28 -22.43 -6.73
N SER A 313 3.71 -23.56 -6.27
CA SER A 313 3.83 -24.82 -7.00
C SER A 313 3.04 -24.81 -8.31
N PRO A 314 3.53 -25.46 -9.39
CA PRO A 314 2.83 -25.49 -10.68
C PRO A 314 1.39 -25.97 -10.57
N ALA A 315 1.13 -26.98 -9.72
CA ALA A 315 -0.22 -27.49 -9.48
C ALA A 315 -1.16 -26.43 -8.88
N ARG A 316 -0.68 -25.62 -7.93
CA ARG A 316 -1.48 -24.56 -7.29
C ARG A 316 -1.74 -23.38 -8.22
N LEU A 317 -0.74 -23.00 -9.02
CA LEU A 317 -0.91 -21.99 -10.06
C LEU A 317 -1.94 -22.46 -11.09
N THR A 318 -1.84 -23.73 -11.54
CA THR A 318 -2.79 -24.34 -12.49
C THR A 318 -4.22 -24.33 -11.94
N ASP A 319 -4.41 -24.67 -10.67
CA ASP A 319 -5.75 -24.66 -10.04
C ASP A 319 -6.37 -23.25 -10.05
N LYS A 320 -5.61 -22.22 -9.66
CA LYS A 320 -6.07 -20.83 -9.68
C LYS A 320 -6.44 -20.37 -11.08
N VAL A 321 -5.63 -20.72 -12.09
CA VAL A 321 -5.90 -20.36 -13.49
C VAL A 321 -7.13 -21.10 -14.01
N ARG A 322 -7.27 -22.39 -13.71
CA ARG A 322 -8.46 -23.18 -14.08
C ARG A 322 -9.73 -22.58 -13.48
N TRP A 323 -9.75 -22.27 -12.18
CA TRP A 323 -10.90 -21.62 -11.54
C TRP A 323 -11.22 -20.29 -12.19
N GLN A 324 -10.19 -19.53 -12.55
CA GLN A 324 -10.39 -18.25 -13.21
C GLN A 324 -11.03 -18.39 -14.60
N LEU A 325 -10.56 -19.37 -15.38
CA LEU A 325 -11.10 -19.69 -16.69
C LEU A 325 -12.54 -20.18 -16.60
N GLU A 326 -12.87 -21.00 -15.60
CA GLU A 326 -14.25 -21.44 -15.32
C GLU A 326 -15.16 -20.26 -15.00
N GLY A 327 -14.71 -19.34 -14.13
CA GLY A 327 -15.45 -18.11 -13.81
C GLY A 327 -15.70 -17.24 -15.04
N TRP A 328 -14.68 -17.01 -15.87
CA TRP A 328 -14.83 -16.20 -17.08
C TRP A 328 -15.71 -16.85 -18.14
N LEU A 329 -15.48 -18.12 -18.46
CA LEU A 329 -16.23 -18.85 -19.49
C LEU A 329 -17.69 -19.11 -19.07
N THR A 330 -18.00 -19.16 -17.76
CA THR A 330 -19.37 -19.29 -17.23
C THR A 330 -20.08 -17.93 -17.13
N THR A 331 -19.38 -16.85 -16.77
CA THR A 331 -19.98 -15.51 -16.63
C THR A 331 -20.31 -14.87 -17.97
N THR A 332 -19.48 -15.10 -19.00
CA THR A 332 -19.78 -14.69 -20.38
C THR A 332 -21.02 -15.41 -20.93
N SER A 333 -21.24 -16.69 -20.58
CA SER A 333 -22.46 -17.41 -20.96
C SER A 333 -23.73 -16.81 -20.34
N VAL A 334 -23.65 -16.30 -19.09
CA VAL A 334 -24.78 -15.63 -18.42
C VAL A 334 -25.10 -14.26 -19.04
N ARG A 335 -24.08 -13.48 -19.44
CA ARG A 335 -24.27 -12.19 -20.14
C ARG A 335 -24.86 -12.38 -21.54
N ALA A 336 -24.34 -13.33 -22.31
CA ALA A 336 -24.87 -13.69 -23.63
C ALA A 336 -26.32 -14.20 -23.55
N GLY A 337 -26.65 -15.02 -22.54
CA GLY A 337 -28.00 -15.52 -22.30
C GLY A 337 -29.01 -14.43 -21.92
N ARG A 338 -28.60 -13.37 -21.21
CA ARG A 338 -29.45 -12.21 -20.92
C ARG A 338 -29.65 -11.31 -22.14
N ALA A 339 -28.61 -11.11 -22.96
CA ALA A 339 -28.72 -10.35 -24.21
C ALA A 339 -29.62 -11.05 -25.24
N ALA A 340 -29.52 -12.38 -25.37
CA ALA A 340 -30.39 -13.16 -26.26
C ALA A 340 -31.86 -13.19 -25.78
N ARG A 341 -32.12 -13.21 -24.47
CA ARG A 341 -33.48 -13.08 -23.92
C ARG A 341 -34.07 -11.68 -24.11
N ALA A 342 -33.25 -10.63 -24.04
CA ALA A 342 -33.67 -9.27 -24.35
C ALA A 342 -33.97 -9.09 -25.85
N ALA A 343 -33.21 -9.72 -26.74
CA ALA A 343 -33.42 -9.68 -28.18
C ALA A 343 -34.65 -10.48 -28.66
N ARG A 344 -35.05 -11.55 -27.95
CA ARG A 344 -36.27 -12.33 -28.24
C ARG A 344 -37.55 -11.73 -27.63
N GLY A 345 -37.45 -10.57 -26.98
CA GLY A 345 -38.56 -9.88 -26.31
C GLY A 345 -39.40 -8.93 -27.20
N GLY A 346 -39.23 -8.95 -28.53
CA GLY A 346 -40.03 -8.13 -29.43
C GLY A 346 -40.23 -8.78 -30.80
N GLY A 347 -41.42 -9.33 -31.04
CA GLY A 347 -41.85 -9.78 -32.38
C GLY A 347 -42.61 -11.11 -32.37
N GLU A 348 -43.91 -11.02 -32.60
CA GLU A 348 -44.88 -12.11 -32.68
C GLU A 348 -44.88 -12.84 -34.06
N HIS A 349 -45.08 -14.15 -34.02
CA HIS A 349 -45.54 -15.10 -35.08
C HIS A 349 -44.60 -15.46 -36.27
N GLY A 350 -44.11 -16.72 -36.27
CA GLY A 350 -43.60 -17.46 -37.44
C GLY A 350 -42.98 -18.82 -37.08
N SER A 351 -43.47 -19.91 -37.70
CA SER A 351 -43.22 -21.34 -37.44
C SER A 351 -41.75 -21.86 -37.41
N PRO A 352 -41.51 -23.07 -36.85
CA PRO A 352 -40.18 -23.56 -36.48
C PRO A 352 -39.48 -24.30 -37.63
N GLY A 353 -38.20 -23.99 -37.86
CA GLY A 353 -37.35 -24.74 -38.78
C GLY A 353 -36.01 -24.06 -39.01
N GLY A 354 -34.96 -24.54 -38.35
CA GLY A 354 -33.58 -24.12 -38.62
C GLY A 354 -32.72 -24.06 -37.36
N ALA A 355 -31.94 -25.13 -37.15
CA ALA A 355 -30.74 -25.27 -36.33
C ALA A 355 -30.56 -24.36 -35.09
N ASP A 356 -30.49 -25.00 -33.92
CA ASP A 356 -29.96 -24.44 -32.67
C ASP A 356 -28.63 -23.71 -32.88
N VAL A 357 -28.68 -22.38 -33.04
CA VAL A 357 -27.53 -21.52 -32.76
C VAL A 357 -27.67 -21.10 -31.29
N VAL A 358 -27.06 -21.89 -30.42
CA VAL A 358 -26.77 -21.49 -29.04
C VAL A 358 -25.86 -20.26 -29.12
N PRO A 359 -26.17 -19.12 -28.47
CA PRO A 359 -25.25 -17.97 -28.45
C PRO A 359 -23.96 -18.41 -27.74
N GLY A 360 -22.89 -18.57 -28.52
CA GLY A 360 -21.61 -19.08 -28.05
C GLY A 360 -20.91 -18.11 -27.10
N VAL A 361 -20.19 -18.70 -26.14
CA VAL A 361 -19.16 -18.02 -25.34
C VAL A 361 -18.11 -17.48 -26.31
N ALA A 362 -17.71 -16.20 -26.23
CA ALA A 362 -16.61 -15.69 -27.05
C ALA A 362 -15.33 -16.49 -26.72
N PRO A 363 -14.78 -17.27 -27.68
CA PRO A 363 -13.62 -18.12 -27.43
C PRO A 363 -12.42 -17.31 -26.94
N LEU A 364 -11.59 -17.90 -26.08
CA LEU A 364 -10.33 -17.30 -25.64
C LEU A 364 -9.25 -17.53 -26.70
N ALA A 365 -8.63 -16.45 -27.17
CA ALA A 365 -7.56 -16.48 -28.17
C ALA A 365 -6.15 -16.45 -27.55
N ARG A 366 -6.00 -15.85 -26.36
CA ARG A 366 -4.71 -15.75 -25.66
C ARG A 366 -4.88 -15.88 -24.16
N LEU A 367 -3.92 -16.52 -23.50
CA LEU A 367 -3.80 -16.62 -22.04
C LEU A 367 -2.40 -16.18 -21.62
N SER A 368 -2.31 -15.37 -20.56
CA SER A 368 -1.05 -14.91 -19.99
C SER A 368 -1.09 -14.95 -18.46
N LEU A 369 0.04 -15.35 -17.87
CA LEU A 369 0.28 -15.38 -16.43
C LEU A 369 1.43 -14.44 -16.11
N THR A 370 1.26 -13.57 -15.13
CA THR A 370 2.31 -12.66 -14.66
C THR A 370 2.49 -12.79 -13.16
N ALA A 371 3.70 -13.15 -12.75
CA ALA A 371 4.14 -13.11 -11.37
C ALA A 371 4.53 -11.68 -11.01
N GLU A 372 3.84 -11.12 -10.01
CA GLU A 372 4.05 -9.75 -9.50
C GLU A 372 4.59 -9.78 -8.07
N GLU A 373 5.14 -8.65 -7.63
CA GLU A 373 5.85 -8.54 -6.34
C GLU A 373 6.95 -9.58 -6.22
N VAL A 374 7.74 -9.69 -7.28
CA VAL A 374 8.78 -10.68 -7.36
C VAL A 374 9.92 -10.29 -6.42
N VAL A 375 10.26 -11.18 -5.51
CA VAL A 375 11.35 -11.01 -4.54
C VAL A 375 12.26 -12.23 -4.57
N PRO A 376 13.51 -12.12 -4.10
CA PRO A 376 14.41 -13.26 -4.03
C PRO A 376 13.88 -14.30 -3.05
N ALA A 377 13.98 -15.58 -3.38
CA ALA A 377 13.48 -16.66 -2.55
C ALA A 377 14.04 -16.64 -1.10
N GLY A 378 15.28 -16.17 -0.91
CA GLY A 378 15.89 -16.02 0.42
C GLY A 378 15.46 -14.77 1.21
N ALA A 379 14.72 -13.85 0.60
CA ALA A 379 14.16 -12.66 1.26
C ALA A 379 12.79 -12.95 1.90
N GLU A 380 12.11 -14.03 1.47
CA GLU A 380 10.90 -14.53 2.11
C GLU A 380 11.29 -15.34 3.35
N GLN A 381 11.40 -14.67 4.50
CA GLN A 381 11.50 -15.37 5.77
C GLN A 381 10.09 -15.59 6.33
N PRO A 382 9.61 -16.85 6.45
CA PRO A 382 8.40 -17.11 7.21
C PRO A 382 8.61 -16.59 8.63
N ARG A 383 7.62 -15.88 9.18
CA ARG A 383 7.72 -15.37 10.55
C ARG A 383 7.82 -16.58 11.48
N LEU A 384 8.84 -16.58 12.35
CA LEU A 384 9.07 -17.65 13.32
C LEU A 384 7.92 -17.77 14.35
N TRP A 385 7.13 -16.68 14.53
CA TRP A 385 5.97 -16.59 15.41
C TRP A 385 4.86 -15.74 14.76
N GLY A 386 3.58 -16.10 14.97
CA GLY A 386 2.40 -15.42 14.40
C GLY A 386 1.78 -16.14 13.20
N ALA A 387 0.91 -15.44 12.46
CA ALA A 387 -0.07 -15.89 11.42
C ALA A 387 0.43 -16.79 10.25
N SER A 388 1.64 -17.32 10.35
CA SER A 388 2.23 -18.35 9.50
C SER A 388 2.59 -19.60 10.32
N SER A 389 1.79 -19.92 11.35
CA SER A 389 1.94 -21.16 12.12
C SER A 389 1.49 -22.36 11.28
N GLY A 390 1.88 -23.58 11.69
CA GLY A 390 1.40 -24.81 11.04
C GLY A 390 -0.13 -25.00 11.11
N GLU A 391 -0.82 -24.27 11.96
CA GLU A 391 -2.28 -24.24 12.09
C GLU A 391 -2.92 -23.33 11.03
N ASP A 392 -2.33 -22.16 10.78
CA ASP A 392 -2.75 -21.26 9.70
C ASP A 392 -2.59 -21.94 8.33
N ALA A 393 -1.47 -22.64 8.12
CA ALA A 393 -1.26 -23.43 6.90
C ALA A 393 -2.29 -24.57 6.75
N ARG A 394 -2.78 -25.14 7.85
CA ARG A 394 -3.88 -26.14 7.81
C ARG A 394 -5.21 -25.47 7.46
N ALA A 395 -5.52 -24.31 8.03
CA ALA A 395 -6.73 -23.55 7.72
C ALA A 395 -6.77 -23.11 6.25
N HIS A 396 -5.69 -22.54 5.72
CA HIS A 396 -5.58 -22.14 4.30
C HIS A 396 -5.73 -23.35 3.37
N ARG A 397 -5.14 -24.51 3.71
CA ARG A 397 -5.35 -25.75 2.95
C ARG A 397 -6.81 -26.23 3.00
N ALA A 398 -7.48 -26.09 4.14
CA ALA A 398 -8.88 -26.46 4.26
C ALA A 398 -9.78 -25.55 3.41
N LEU A 399 -9.59 -24.23 3.50
CA LEU A 399 -10.33 -23.25 2.69
C LEU A 399 -10.09 -23.45 1.19
N GLY A 400 -8.85 -23.73 0.77
CA GLY A 400 -8.55 -24.06 -0.62
C GLY A 400 -9.23 -25.35 -1.10
N ARG A 401 -9.43 -26.36 -0.23
CA ARG A 401 -10.22 -27.56 -0.58
C ARG A 401 -11.71 -27.24 -0.71
N VAL A 402 -12.25 -26.39 0.16
CA VAL A 402 -13.65 -25.94 0.09
C VAL A 402 -13.88 -25.15 -1.20
N GLN A 403 -12.96 -24.24 -1.57
CA GLN A 403 -13.00 -23.55 -2.87
C GLN A 403 -12.95 -24.52 -4.05
N GLY A 404 -12.12 -25.57 -3.98
CA GLY A 404 -12.08 -26.60 -5.01
C GLY A 404 -13.39 -27.37 -5.19
N LEU A 405 -14.25 -27.43 -4.16
CA LEU A 405 -15.55 -28.09 -4.20
C LEU A 405 -16.69 -27.14 -4.61
N LEU A 406 -16.64 -25.87 -4.18
CA LEU A 406 -17.74 -24.91 -4.32
C LEU A 406 -17.50 -23.84 -5.41
N GLY A 407 -16.29 -23.74 -5.94
CA GLY A 407 -15.87 -22.67 -6.84
C GLY A 407 -15.21 -21.49 -6.11
N GLY A 408 -14.41 -20.71 -6.84
CA GLY A 408 -13.61 -19.60 -6.28
C GLY A 408 -14.46 -18.51 -5.62
N ASP A 409 -15.60 -18.16 -6.23
CA ASP A 409 -16.48 -17.08 -5.77
C ASP A 409 -17.38 -17.49 -4.57
N ALA A 410 -17.43 -18.77 -4.21
CA ALA A 410 -18.30 -19.28 -3.16
C ALA A 410 -17.70 -19.16 -1.75
N VAL A 411 -16.38 -18.98 -1.63
CA VAL A 411 -15.69 -18.83 -0.34
C VAL A 411 -15.21 -17.39 -0.23
N LEU A 412 -15.82 -16.64 0.69
CA LEU A 412 -15.62 -15.20 0.82
C LEU A 412 -14.87 -14.88 2.12
N ARG A 413 -13.96 -13.90 2.06
CA ARG A 413 -13.39 -13.21 3.22
C ARG A 413 -14.07 -11.85 3.38
N VAL A 414 -14.13 -11.37 4.62
CA VAL A 414 -14.68 -10.05 4.95
C VAL A 414 -13.51 -9.06 5.07
N GLU A 415 -13.59 -7.94 4.36
CA GLU A 415 -12.74 -6.78 4.54
C GLU A 415 -13.56 -5.56 4.94
N VAL A 416 -12.93 -4.63 5.66
CA VAL A 416 -13.56 -3.34 6.02
C VAL A 416 -13.29 -2.31 4.93
N GLN A 417 -14.34 -1.69 4.40
CA GLN A 417 -14.26 -0.58 3.45
C GLN A 417 -14.90 0.70 4.00
N GLY A 418 -14.81 1.80 3.25
CA GLY A 418 -15.55 3.02 3.54
C GLY A 418 -17.06 2.81 3.41
N GLY A 419 -17.84 3.48 4.24
CA GLY A 419 -19.29 3.29 4.28
C GLY A 419 -19.96 4.13 5.36
N ARG A 420 -21.29 4.28 5.27
CA ARG A 420 -22.08 5.09 6.22
C ARG A 420 -22.79 4.24 7.26
N ASP A 421 -23.31 3.08 6.87
CA ASP A 421 -23.89 2.09 7.79
C ASP A 421 -22.96 0.88 7.99
N ALA A 422 -23.36 -0.04 8.88
CA ALA A 422 -22.56 -1.21 9.22
C ALA A 422 -22.38 -2.16 8.02
N THR A 423 -23.41 -2.30 7.18
CA THR A 423 -23.41 -3.18 6.01
C THR A 423 -22.55 -2.61 4.88
N ASP A 424 -22.62 -1.30 4.64
CA ASP A 424 -21.83 -0.60 3.63
C ASP A 424 -20.33 -0.74 3.86
N ARG A 425 -19.91 -0.87 5.12
CA ARG A 425 -18.52 -1.05 5.54
C ARG A 425 -18.01 -2.48 5.38
N VAL A 426 -18.87 -3.44 5.04
CA VAL A 426 -18.49 -4.83 4.76
C VAL A 426 -18.23 -5.02 3.27
N HIS A 427 -17.00 -5.40 2.92
CA HIS A 427 -16.59 -5.79 1.58
C HIS A 427 -16.30 -7.29 1.55
N LEU A 428 -17.16 -8.06 0.87
CA LEU A 428 -16.94 -9.49 0.68
C LEU A 428 -16.05 -9.72 -0.52
N VAL A 429 -14.90 -10.37 -0.31
CA VAL A 429 -13.89 -10.65 -1.34
C VAL A 429 -13.70 -12.15 -1.45
N PRO A 430 -13.67 -12.75 -2.65
CA PRO A 430 -13.31 -14.15 -2.80
C PRO A 430 -11.96 -14.47 -2.14
N PHE A 431 -11.91 -15.58 -1.41
CA PHE A 431 -10.74 -15.94 -0.62
C PHE A 431 -9.52 -16.16 -1.53
N GLY A 432 -8.42 -15.44 -1.24
CA GLY A 432 -7.18 -15.52 -2.00
C GLY A 432 -7.11 -14.60 -3.23
N GLU A 433 -8.15 -13.82 -3.52
CA GLU A 433 -8.12 -12.77 -4.54
C GLU A 433 -7.67 -11.42 -3.95
N ASP A 434 -7.12 -10.56 -4.81
CA ASP A 434 -6.84 -9.16 -4.47
C ASP A 434 -7.79 -8.26 -5.25
N VAL A 435 -8.84 -7.80 -4.58
CA VAL A 435 -9.89 -6.98 -5.18
C VAL A 435 -9.87 -5.61 -4.53
N ALA A 436 -9.64 -4.58 -5.34
CA ALA A 436 -9.63 -3.20 -4.87
C ALA A 436 -10.97 -2.85 -4.19
N ARG A 437 -10.89 -2.17 -3.04
CA ARG A 437 -12.08 -1.75 -2.30
C ARG A 437 -12.84 -0.70 -3.12
N PRO A 438 -14.14 -0.91 -3.40
CA PRO A 438 -14.94 0.10 -4.10
C PRO A 438 -15.02 1.45 -3.39
N ARG A 439 -14.82 1.45 -2.07
CA ARG A 439 -15.02 2.62 -1.20
C ARG A 439 -13.82 2.81 -0.29
N ASP A 440 -13.16 3.95 -0.43
CA ASP A 440 -11.99 4.30 0.39
C ASP A 440 -12.41 4.64 1.83
N PRO A 441 -11.92 3.92 2.85
CA PRO A 441 -12.20 4.22 4.24
C PRO A 441 -11.59 5.54 4.74
N ALA A 442 -10.58 6.09 4.07
CA ALA A 442 -9.92 7.34 4.45
C ALA A 442 -10.69 8.60 4.05
N LEU A 443 -11.63 8.48 3.11
CA LEU A 443 -12.49 9.60 2.71
C LEU A 443 -13.52 9.93 3.78
N PRO A 444 -13.98 11.19 3.90
CA PRO A 444 -15.06 11.53 4.81
C PRO A 444 -16.37 10.87 4.36
N TRP A 445 -17.06 10.22 5.30
CA TRP A 445 -18.38 9.61 5.10
C TRP A 445 -19.43 10.37 5.93
N PRO A 446 -20.01 11.48 5.41
CA PRO A 446 -21.04 12.22 6.13
C PRO A 446 -22.24 11.33 6.46
N GLY A 447 -22.71 11.38 7.71
CA GLY A 447 -23.76 10.50 8.22
C GLY A 447 -23.29 9.08 8.55
N ALA A 448 -21.97 8.84 8.62
CA ALA A 448 -21.45 7.57 9.09
C ALA A 448 -21.73 7.36 10.58
N LEU A 449 -22.02 6.10 10.93
CA LEU A 449 -22.18 5.69 12.32
C LEU A 449 -20.90 5.97 13.11
N PRO A 450 -20.99 6.60 14.30
CA PRO A 450 -19.82 6.81 15.14
C PRO A 450 -19.27 5.49 15.66
N SER A 451 -18.04 5.52 16.14
CA SER A 451 -17.47 4.40 16.89
C SER A 451 -18.12 4.30 18.28
N PRO A 452 -18.25 3.10 18.86
CA PRO A 452 -17.83 1.80 18.31
C PRO A 452 -18.78 1.26 17.23
N ALA A 453 -18.26 0.39 16.37
CA ALA A 453 -19.09 -0.39 15.45
C ALA A 453 -19.79 -1.53 16.22
N PRO A 454 -21.01 -1.95 15.81
CA PRO A 454 -21.68 -3.09 16.41
C PRO A 454 -20.84 -4.37 16.20
N ALA A 455 -20.82 -5.24 17.21
CA ALA A 455 -20.11 -6.52 17.18
C ALA A 455 -20.78 -7.53 16.24
N VAL A 456 -22.12 -7.48 16.15
CA VAL A 456 -22.92 -8.37 15.29
C VAL A 456 -23.84 -7.54 14.42
N VAL A 457 -23.85 -7.81 13.11
CA VAL A 457 -24.78 -7.22 12.14
C VAL A 457 -25.69 -8.34 11.59
N PRO A 458 -27.01 -8.28 11.82
CA PRO A 458 -27.94 -9.26 11.28
C PRO A 458 -27.91 -9.30 9.75
N VAL A 459 -27.98 -10.50 9.16
CA VAL A 459 -28.08 -10.67 7.69
C VAL A 459 -29.38 -10.06 7.16
N GLU A 460 -30.46 -10.20 7.91
CA GLU A 460 -31.74 -9.55 7.66
C GLU A 460 -32.07 -8.66 8.87
N PRO A 461 -32.33 -7.35 8.68
CA PRO A 461 -32.76 -6.47 9.76
C PRO A 461 -34.06 -6.96 10.40
N GLN A 462 -34.13 -6.97 11.73
CA GLN A 462 -35.33 -7.44 12.45
C GLN A 462 -36.25 -6.26 12.77
N ASP A 463 -37.51 -6.33 12.36
CA ASP A 463 -38.51 -5.30 12.67
C ASP A 463 -38.76 -5.21 14.19
N VAL A 464 -38.83 -3.98 14.70
CA VAL A 464 -39.17 -3.66 16.08
C VAL A 464 -40.10 -2.44 16.15
N VAL A 465 -40.77 -2.30 17.29
CA VAL A 465 -41.53 -1.10 17.65
C VAL A 465 -40.81 -0.42 18.80
N VAL A 466 -40.52 0.86 18.65
CA VAL A 466 -39.92 1.68 19.70
C VAL A 466 -41.01 2.55 20.30
N LEU A 467 -41.20 2.51 21.62
CA LEU A 467 -42.21 3.27 22.35
C LEU A 467 -41.55 4.32 23.26
N ASP A 468 -42.23 5.45 23.46
CA ASP A 468 -41.86 6.49 24.42
C ASP A 468 -42.34 6.15 25.85
N ALA A 469 -41.99 7.00 26.82
CA ALA A 469 -42.39 6.82 28.22
C ALA A 469 -43.92 6.86 28.46
N ALA A 470 -44.71 7.31 27.48
CA ALA A 470 -46.16 7.32 27.50
C ALA A 470 -46.76 6.17 26.66
N GLU A 471 -45.96 5.15 26.33
CA GLU A 471 -46.32 3.98 25.52
C GLU A 471 -46.76 4.30 24.08
N ARG A 472 -46.37 5.46 23.54
CA ARG A 472 -46.68 5.85 22.16
C ARG A 472 -45.53 5.47 21.23
N PRO A 473 -45.80 4.99 20.01
CA PRO A 473 -44.74 4.72 19.03
C PRO A 473 -43.90 5.96 18.74
N VAL A 474 -42.59 5.81 18.84
CA VAL A 474 -41.62 6.82 18.45
C VAL A 474 -41.54 6.86 16.94
N VAL A 475 -41.89 7.99 16.34
CA VAL A 475 -41.86 8.20 14.88
C VAL A 475 -40.78 9.21 14.55
N VAL A 476 -40.12 9.01 13.41
CA VAL A 476 -39.16 9.96 12.84
C VAL A 476 -39.83 10.76 11.74
N ASP A 477 -39.83 12.09 11.87
CA ASP A 477 -40.47 12.99 10.91
C ASP A 477 -39.62 13.23 9.63
N ALA A 478 -40.15 14.02 8.70
CA ALA A 478 -39.46 14.33 7.45
C ALA A 478 -38.15 15.12 7.63
N ARG A 479 -37.95 15.75 8.78
CA ARG A 479 -36.74 16.50 9.18
C ARG A 479 -35.78 15.64 10.00
N LEU A 480 -36.04 14.33 10.12
CA LEU A 480 -35.24 13.38 10.87
C LEU A 480 -35.26 13.62 12.40
N ALA A 481 -36.31 14.28 12.90
CA ALA A 481 -36.55 14.48 14.33
C ALA A 481 -37.43 13.35 14.89
N MET A 482 -37.12 12.91 16.11
CA MET A 482 -37.89 11.87 16.83
C MET A 482 -39.06 12.49 17.60
N SER A 483 -40.22 11.84 17.61
CA SER A 483 -41.42 12.31 18.32
C SER A 483 -41.34 12.21 19.85
N GLY A 484 -40.39 11.44 20.37
CA GLY A 484 -40.15 11.22 21.78
C GLY A 484 -38.89 10.39 22.00
N GLU A 485 -38.43 10.31 23.25
CA GLU A 485 -37.28 9.50 23.63
C GLU A 485 -37.65 8.01 23.68
N PRO A 486 -36.75 7.10 23.25
CA PRO A 486 -37.00 5.67 23.29
C PRO A 486 -36.99 5.17 24.75
N ALA A 487 -38.12 4.63 25.21
CA ALA A 487 -38.26 4.06 26.56
C ALA A 487 -38.43 2.54 26.55
N THR A 488 -38.97 1.96 25.47
CA THR A 488 -39.17 0.51 25.36
C THR A 488 -39.02 0.05 23.92
N VAL A 489 -38.35 -1.09 23.71
CA VAL A 489 -38.26 -1.78 22.41
C VAL A 489 -39.10 -3.06 22.47
N GLN A 490 -39.99 -3.22 21.50
CA GLN A 490 -40.86 -4.38 21.37
C GLN A 490 -40.57 -5.13 20.06
N TRP A 491 -40.46 -6.45 20.15
CA TRP A 491 -40.37 -7.33 18.99
C TRP A 491 -41.78 -7.82 18.64
N PRO A 492 -42.39 -7.36 17.55
CA PRO A 492 -43.74 -7.78 17.19
C PRO A 492 -43.81 -9.30 16.97
N ALA A 493 -44.92 -9.91 17.37
CA ALA A 493 -45.17 -11.32 17.06
C ALA A 493 -45.43 -11.47 15.55
N PRO A 494 -44.87 -12.49 14.88
CA PRO A 494 -45.13 -12.72 13.47
C PRO A 494 -46.60 -13.09 13.26
N GLU A 495 -47.17 -12.70 12.11
CA GLU A 495 -48.48 -13.18 11.69
C GLU A 495 -48.50 -14.73 11.60
N PRO A 496 -49.64 -15.38 11.86
CA PRO A 496 -49.72 -16.84 12.05
C PRO A 496 -49.21 -17.68 10.87
N GLU A 497 -49.20 -17.18 9.63
CA GLU A 497 -48.60 -17.86 8.47
C GLU A 497 -47.05 -17.83 8.47
N ALA A 498 -46.42 -16.77 8.99
CA ALA A 498 -44.97 -16.60 9.03
C ALA A 498 -44.30 -17.35 10.21
N ALA A 499 -45.07 -17.71 11.24
CA ALA A 499 -44.57 -18.38 12.45
C ALA A 499 -43.95 -19.77 12.21
N ARG A 500 -44.28 -20.46 11.10
CA ARG A 500 -43.72 -21.79 10.75
C ARG A 500 -42.30 -21.72 10.17
N VAL A 501 -41.91 -20.62 9.52
CA VAL A 501 -40.59 -20.47 8.87
C VAL A 501 -39.55 -19.96 9.87
N VAL A 502 -39.94 -19.05 10.77
CA VAL A 502 -39.03 -18.41 11.75
C VAL A 502 -38.42 -19.42 12.75
N ARG A 503 -39.14 -20.48 13.12
CA ARG A 503 -38.65 -21.51 14.06
C ARG A 503 -37.47 -22.35 13.55
N ALA A 504 -37.23 -22.37 12.23
CA ALA A 504 -36.16 -23.17 11.62
C ALA A 504 -34.82 -22.42 11.48
N ALA A 505 -34.80 -21.08 11.60
CA ALA A 505 -33.66 -20.25 11.23
C ALA A 505 -33.08 -19.38 12.37
N SER A 506 -33.64 -19.39 13.57
CA SER A 506 -33.10 -18.57 14.67
C SER A 506 -31.73 -19.08 15.15
N PRO A 507 -30.70 -18.23 15.21
CA PRO A 507 -29.39 -18.62 15.75
C PRO A 507 -29.53 -18.97 17.24
N ARG A 508 -28.87 -20.06 17.68
CA ARG A 508 -28.79 -20.46 19.08
C ARG A 508 -27.49 -19.91 19.68
N GLY A 509 -27.57 -19.08 20.74
CA GLY A 509 -26.40 -18.57 21.48
C GLY A 509 -26.68 -17.28 22.25
N GLU A 510 -25.69 -16.77 23.00
CA GLU A 510 -25.76 -15.52 23.81
C GLU A 510 -26.01 -14.26 22.96
N ALA A 511 -25.73 -14.29 21.66
CA ALA A 511 -26.00 -13.21 20.71
C ALA A 511 -27.41 -13.24 20.08
N ALA A 512 -28.32 -14.10 20.56
CA ALA A 512 -29.67 -14.20 20.00
C ALA A 512 -30.53 -13.00 20.43
N LEU A 513 -31.07 -12.27 19.45
CA LEU A 513 -32.05 -11.20 19.69
C LEU A 513 -33.26 -11.73 20.47
N PRO A 514 -33.94 -10.88 21.26
CA PRO A 514 -35.17 -11.26 21.94
C PRO A 514 -36.19 -11.90 21.00
N GLY A 515 -36.89 -12.91 21.50
CA GLY A 515 -37.88 -13.65 20.71
C GLY A 515 -39.08 -12.77 20.33
N PRO A 516 -39.82 -13.12 19.27
CA PRO A 516 -41.04 -12.42 18.89
C PRO A 516 -42.05 -12.39 20.04
N GLY A 517 -42.72 -11.24 20.22
CA GLY A 517 -43.66 -10.98 21.32
C GLY A 517 -42.99 -10.52 22.63
N SER A 518 -41.69 -10.25 22.63
CA SER A 518 -40.98 -9.73 23.81
C SER A 518 -40.89 -8.21 23.81
N ALA A 519 -40.76 -7.64 25.01
CA ALA A 519 -40.52 -6.22 25.25
C ALA A 519 -39.36 -6.05 26.24
N ARG A 520 -38.56 -4.99 26.04
CA ARG A 520 -37.41 -4.64 26.87
C ARG A 520 -37.38 -3.15 27.15
N ALA A 521 -37.12 -2.77 28.40
CA ALA A 521 -36.97 -1.36 28.76
C ALA A 521 -35.63 -0.82 28.25
N VAL A 522 -35.62 0.44 27.82
CA VAL A 522 -34.41 1.17 27.45
C VAL A 522 -33.88 1.88 28.68
N VAL A 523 -32.65 1.55 29.07
CA VAL A 523 -31.94 2.12 30.23
C VAL A 523 -31.22 3.42 29.85
N ASP A 524 -30.62 3.44 28.66
CA ASP A 524 -29.90 4.61 28.13
C ASP A 524 -29.93 4.59 26.60
N TRP A 525 -29.72 5.74 25.96
CA TRP A 525 -29.70 5.83 24.49
C TRP A 525 -28.84 6.99 23.98
N ALA A 526 -28.34 6.85 22.76
CA ALA A 526 -27.54 7.86 22.07
C ALA A 526 -27.97 8.05 20.61
N GLY A 527 -27.82 9.28 20.12
CA GLY A 527 -28.28 9.73 18.79
C GLY A 527 -29.24 10.92 18.91
N PRO A 528 -30.09 11.18 17.91
CA PRO A 528 -30.19 10.50 16.61
C PRO A 528 -29.04 10.87 15.66
N TRP A 529 -28.53 9.91 14.90
CA TRP A 529 -27.62 10.18 13.78
C TRP A 529 -28.39 10.14 12.45
N PRO A 530 -28.68 11.31 11.85
CA PRO A 530 -29.40 11.37 10.59
C PRO A 530 -28.49 10.97 9.41
N LEU A 531 -29.03 10.11 8.54
CA LEU A 531 -28.45 9.74 7.26
C LEU A 531 -29.41 10.15 6.14
N ALA A 532 -28.99 11.12 5.33
CA ALA A 532 -29.73 11.58 4.16
C ALA A 532 -28.87 11.46 2.89
N GLU A 533 -29.15 10.46 2.07
CA GLU A 533 -28.47 10.26 0.80
C GLU A 533 -29.37 10.58 -0.38
N ARG A 534 -28.74 11.02 -1.48
CA ARG A 534 -29.41 11.23 -2.77
C ARG A 534 -30.67 12.09 -2.62
N TRP A 535 -30.65 13.05 -1.69
CA TRP A 535 -31.79 13.92 -1.38
C TRP A 535 -32.24 14.76 -2.58
N TRP A 536 -31.35 14.93 -3.55
CA TRP A 536 -31.57 15.59 -4.84
C TRP A 536 -32.11 14.65 -5.94
N THR A 537 -32.30 13.36 -5.67
CA THR A 537 -32.83 12.39 -6.65
C THR A 537 -34.30 12.03 -6.35
N PRO A 538 -35.05 11.47 -7.31
CA PRO A 538 -36.43 11.03 -7.10
C PRO A 538 -36.59 9.90 -6.07
N ALA A 539 -35.48 9.24 -5.69
CA ALA A 539 -35.44 8.14 -4.73
C ALA A 539 -34.45 8.45 -3.59
N PRO A 540 -34.75 9.44 -2.73
CA PRO A 540 -33.88 9.79 -1.61
C PRO A 540 -33.86 8.66 -0.57
N ARG A 541 -32.70 8.42 0.04
CA ARG A 541 -32.59 7.53 1.21
C ARG A 541 -32.50 8.39 2.45
N ARG A 542 -33.43 8.19 3.37
CA ARG A 542 -33.51 8.90 4.65
C ARG A 542 -33.63 7.88 5.76
N ARG A 543 -32.73 7.97 6.72
CA ARG A 543 -32.66 7.05 7.85
C ARG A 543 -32.16 7.79 9.08
N VAL A 544 -32.58 7.32 10.25
CA VAL A 544 -32.07 7.78 11.54
C VAL A 544 -31.56 6.57 12.29
N HIS A 545 -30.33 6.64 12.78
CA HIS A 545 -29.74 5.63 13.65
C HIS A 545 -29.80 6.08 15.11
N VAL A 546 -30.10 5.13 15.99
CA VAL A 546 -30.13 5.32 17.44
C VAL A 546 -29.46 4.11 18.08
N GLN A 547 -28.61 4.36 19.07
CA GLN A 547 -28.08 3.32 19.95
C GLN A 547 -28.92 3.27 21.21
N VAL A 548 -29.34 2.08 21.63
CA VAL A 548 -30.08 1.89 22.88
C VAL A 548 -29.39 0.83 23.74
N LEU A 549 -29.35 1.05 25.04
CA LEU A 549 -28.96 0.07 26.05
C LEU A 549 -30.22 -0.47 26.70
N LEU A 550 -30.40 -1.80 26.68
CA LEU A 550 -31.55 -2.47 27.27
C LEU A 550 -31.31 -2.81 28.75
N ASP A 551 -32.41 -3.09 29.46
CA ASP A 551 -32.44 -3.53 30.85
C ASP A 551 -31.68 -4.85 31.13
N ASP A 552 -31.51 -5.68 30.10
CA ASP A 552 -30.70 -6.90 30.16
C ASP A 552 -29.22 -6.69 29.80
N GLY A 553 -28.78 -5.43 29.68
CA GLY A 553 -27.39 -5.04 29.45
C GLY A 553 -26.97 -5.05 27.98
N ARG A 554 -27.84 -5.47 27.05
CA ARG A 554 -27.51 -5.50 25.62
C ARG A 554 -27.62 -4.12 24.98
N GLY A 555 -26.60 -3.75 24.21
CA GLY A 555 -26.66 -2.58 23.34
C GLY A 555 -27.20 -2.96 21.96
N LEU A 556 -28.14 -2.18 21.42
CA LEU A 556 -28.67 -2.35 20.06
C LEU A 556 -28.44 -1.10 19.22
N LEU A 557 -28.15 -1.32 17.94
CA LEU A 557 -28.23 -0.31 16.91
C LEU A 557 -29.60 -0.41 16.21
N LEU A 558 -30.45 0.58 16.44
CA LEU A 558 -31.75 0.72 15.79
C LEU A 558 -31.66 1.70 14.63
N ALA A 559 -32.39 1.41 13.55
CA ALA A 559 -32.53 2.33 12.44
C ALA A 559 -34.00 2.54 12.08
N SER A 560 -34.40 3.81 11.96
CA SER A 560 -35.72 4.20 11.48
C SER A 560 -35.66 4.57 10.01
N ALA A 561 -36.47 3.90 9.17
CA ALA A 561 -36.65 4.27 7.77
C ALA A 561 -38.12 4.06 7.37
N ARG A 562 -38.70 5.05 6.66
CA ARG A 562 -40.11 5.01 6.21
C ARG A 562 -41.12 4.71 7.33
N GLY A 563 -40.87 5.24 8.53
CA GLY A 563 -41.74 5.07 9.70
C GLY A 563 -41.68 3.69 10.36
N ARG A 564 -40.71 2.84 10.00
CA ARG A 564 -40.46 1.54 10.64
C ARG A 564 -39.11 1.54 11.33
N TRP A 565 -39.01 0.84 12.45
CA TRP A 565 -37.76 0.61 13.17
C TRP A 565 -37.26 -0.81 12.93
N THR A 566 -35.96 -0.94 12.68
CA THR A 566 -35.28 -2.22 12.51
C THR A 566 -34.04 -2.29 13.39
N VAL A 567 -33.73 -3.47 13.91
CA VAL A 567 -32.44 -3.76 14.54
C VAL A 567 -31.41 -4.04 13.44
N GLU A 568 -30.35 -3.23 13.40
CA GLU A 568 -29.27 -3.32 12.40
C GLU A 568 -27.94 -3.77 13.00
N GLY A 569 -27.82 -3.81 14.33
CA GLY A 569 -26.61 -4.26 14.98
C GLY A 569 -26.80 -4.52 16.47
N LEU A 570 -25.92 -5.33 17.03
CA LEU A 570 -25.81 -5.60 18.46
C LEU A 570 -24.40 -5.21 18.95
N TYR A 571 -24.32 -4.66 20.14
CA TYR A 571 -23.09 -4.35 20.87
C TYR A 571 -22.90 -5.38 21.99
N ASP A 572 -21.65 -5.77 22.20
CA ASP A 572 -21.21 -6.68 23.28
C ASP A 572 -20.95 -5.95 24.59
#